data_AF-A0A929EX62-F1
#
_entry.id   AF-A0A929EX62-F1
#
_cell.length_a   1.000
_cell.length_b   1.000
_cell.length_c   1.000
_cell.angle_alpha   90.00
_cell.angle_beta   90.00
_cell.angle_gamma   90.00
#
_symmetry.space_group_name_H-M   'P 1'
#
loop_
_entity.id
_entity.type
_entity.pdbx_description
1 polymer ?
#
loop_
_entity_poly.entity_id
_entity_poly.type
_entity_poly.pdbx_seq_one_letter_code
_entity_poly.pdbx_strand_id
1 'polypeptide(L)'
;MAEKRTSKRVSYEIPVEFGLVSFGPSLDPPKYKGYLVDLSDGGVYIKTSHVFKPGINVTLEIEDGDKCYKMVGTVSNANKVPPKLENTVKCGMGIRFTKPDPELLRIYKDKVGT
;
A
#
# COMPACT_ATOMS: atom_id res chain seq x y z
N MET A 1 -22.44 -10.96 10.02
CA MET A 1 -22.64 -9.50 9.96
C MET A 1 -21.66 -8.95 8.93
N ALA A 2 -22.15 -8.56 7.75
CA ALA A 2 -21.32 -8.01 6.69
C ALA A 2 -21.36 -6.48 6.82
N GLU A 3 -20.38 -5.91 7.52
CA GLU A 3 -20.19 -4.46 7.51
C GLU A 3 -19.92 -4.02 6.07
N LYS A 4 -20.94 -3.39 5.48
CA LYS A 4 -20.89 -2.79 4.14
C LYS A 4 -19.74 -1.80 4.16
N ARG A 5 -18.68 -2.11 3.42
CA ARG A 5 -17.50 -1.25 3.28
C ARG A 5 -17.93 0.06 2.61
N THR A 6 -17.83 1.16 3.37
CA THR A 6 -18.26 2.51 2.95
C THR A 6 -17.34 3.13 1.88
N SER A 7 -16.11 2.62 1.75
CA SER A 7 -15.09 3.19 0.86
C SER A 7 -15.03 2.45 -0.48
N LYS A 8 -15.24 3.19 -1.58
CA LYS A 8 -14.93 2.71 -2.94
C LYS A 8 -13.42 2.45 -3.02
N ARG A 9 -13.03 1.40 -3.75
CA ARG A 9 -11.61 1.11 -3.96
C ARG A 9 -11.30 1.24 -5.44
N VAL A 10 -10.28 2.01 -5.78
CA VAL A 10 -9.87 2.22 -7.17
C VAL A 10 -8.78 1.23 -7.48
N SER A 11 -8.99 0.41 -8.51
CA SER A 11 -7.94 -0.44 -9.06
C SER A 11 -6.87 0.46 -9.65
N TYR A 12 -5.64 0.36 -9.13
CA TYR A 12 -4.60 1.33 -9.43
C TYR A 12 -3.24 0.63 -9.46
N GLU A 13 -2.83 0.20 -10.66
CA GLU A 13 -1.61 -0.57 -10.90
C GLU A 13 -0.40 0.34 -11.12
N ILE A 14 0.18 0.82 -10.03
CA ILE A 14 1.40 1.66 -10.06
C ILE A 14 2.51 1.03 -9.23
N PRO A 15 3.77 1.20 -9.67
CA PRO A 15 4.91 0.74 -8.90
C PRO A 15 4.94 1.46 -7.55
N VAL A 16 5.22 0.68 -6.51
CA VAL A 16 5.37 1.18 -5.16
C VAL A 16 6.61 0.58 -4.55
N GLU A 17 7.42 1.43 -3.96
CA GLU A 17 8.55 1.02 -3.13
C GLU A 17 8.10 1.08 -1.67
N PHE A 18 8.45 0.08 -0.88
CA PHE A 18 8.07 0.02 0.53
C PHE A 18 9.21 -0.49 1.42
N GLY A 19 9.19 -0.09 2.67
CA GLY A 19 10.23 -0.41 3.66
C GLY A 19 9.69 -0.51 5.07
N LEU A 20 10.53 -0.99 5.99
CA LEU A 20 10.22 -0.91 7.43
C LEU A 20 10.47 0.52 7.90
N VAL A 21 9.58 1.03 8.77
CA VAL A 21 9.89 2.24 9.52
C VAL A 21 10.95 1.88 10.55
N SER A 22 12.19 2.33 10.38
CA SER A 22 13.18 2.26 11.44
C SER A 22 12.91 3.33 12.49
N PHE A 23 13.26 3.02 13.74
CA PHE A 23 13.27 3.99 14.83
C PHE A 23 14.41 4.99 14.62
N GLY A 24 14.11 6.14 14.02
CA GLY A 24 15.04 7.23 13.81
C GLY A 24 14.38 8.46 13.19
N PRO A 25 15.02 9.64 13.20
CA PRO A 25 14.51 10.86 12.57
C PRO A 25 14.49 10.77 11.03
N SER A 26 15.18 9.77 10.47
CA SER A 26 15.29 9.52 9.04
C SER A 26 14.43 8.32 8.68
N LEU A 27 13.45 8.50 7.77
CA LEU A 27 12.80 7.37 7.12
C LEU A 27 13.86 6.62 6.32
N ASP A 28 14.09 5.35 6.62
CA ASP A 28 14.91 4.50 5.76
C ASP A 28 14.31 4.45 4.35
N PRO A 29 15.18 4.45 3.31
CA PRO A 29 14.71 4.28 1.95
C PRO A 29 13.96 2.95 1.83
N PRO A 30 12.85 2.91 1.09
CA PRO A 30 12.13 1.69 0.82
C PRO A 30 13.08 0.68 0.16
N LYS A 31 13.09 -0.56 0.69
CA LYS A 31 14.02 -1.61 0.25
C LYS A 31 13.38 -2.62 -0.68
N TYR A 32 12.05 -2.64 -0.73
CA TYR A 32 11.28 -3.65 -1.44
C TYR A 32 10.37 -2.99 -2.46
N LYS A 33 10.16 -3.68 -3.58
CA LYS A 33 9.28 -3.22 -4.67
C LYS A 33 8.01 -4.04 -4.70
N GLY A 34 6.94 -3.40 -5.12
CA GLY A 34 5.64 -4.01 -5.32
C GLY A 34 4.82 -3.19 -6.29
N TYR A 35 3.56 -3.59 -6.43
CA TYR A 35 2.57 -2.87 -7.21
C TYR A 35 1.40 -2.55 -6.30
N LEU A 36 1.01 -1.29 -6.22
CA LEU A 36 -0.29 -0.95 -5.68
C LEU A 36 -1.33 -1.62 -6.59
N VAL A 37 -2.36 -2.22 -6.01
CA VAL A 37 -3.46 -2.85 -6.78
C VAL A 37 -4.75 -2.12 -6.51
N ASP A 38 -4.90 -1.61 -5.29
CA ASP A 38 -6.16 -1.10 -4.78
C ASP A 38 -5.87 0.05 -3.81
N LEU A 39 -6.42 1.23 -4.12
CA LEU A 39 -6.32 2.44 -3.29
C LEU A 39 -7.70 2.78 -2.72
N SER A 40 -7.75 3.06 -1.42
CA SER A 40 -8.93 3.55 -0.68
C SER A 40 -8.55 4.80 0.11
N ASP A 41 -9.53 5.52 0.68
CA ASP A 41 -9.26 6.68 1.56
C ASP A 41 -8.47 6.30 2.84
N GLY A 42 -8.66 5.08 3.35
CA GLY A 42 -8.07 4.63 4.60
C GLY A 42 -6.88 3.67 4.45
N GLY A 43 -6.49 3.30 3.23
CA GLY A 43 -5.42 2.34 3.02
C GLY A 43 -5.24 1.87 1.58
N VAL A 44 -4.23 1.02 1.38
CA VAL A 44 -3.88 0.41 0.10
C VAL A 44 -3.72 -1.09 0.22
N TYR A 45 -3.93 -1.79 -0.88
CA TYR A 45 -3.42 -3.14 -1.07
C TYR A 45 -2.27 -3.11 -2.07
N ILE A 46 -1.13 -3.67 -1.67
CA ILE A 46 0.01 -3.83 -2.55
C ILE A 46 0.25 -5.31 -2.83
N LYS A 47 0.49 -5.64 -4.09
CA LYS A 47 0.95 -6.95 -4.55
C LYS A 47 2.47 -6.95 -4.53
N THR A 48 3.04 -7.85 -3.75
CA THR A 48 4.49 -7.99 -3.61
C THR A 48 4.82 -9.41 -3.15
N SER A 49 6.00 -9.90 -3.52
CA SER A 49 6.59 -11.14 -3.01
C SER A 49 7.10 -10.98 -1.57
N HIS A 50 7.43 -9.76 -1.16
CA HIS A 50 7.95 -9.44 0.17
C HIS A 50 6.84 -8.94 1.09
N VAL A 51 6.25 -9.86 1.85
CA VAL A 51 5.12 -9.57 2.74
C VAL A 51 5.61 -9.40 4.18
N PHE A 52 5.27 -8.27 4.79
CA PHE A 52 5.47 -8.03 6.22
C PHE A 52 4.33 -8.57 7.07
N LYS A 53 4.59 -8.81 8.35
CA LYS A 53 3.57 -9.27 9.31
C LYS A 53 2.57 -8.13 9.61
N PRO A 54 1.29 -8.45 9.88
CA PRO A 54 0.33 -7.47 10.33
C PRO A 54 0.76 -6.85 11.67
N GLY A 55 0.47 -5.57 11.86
CA GLY A 55 0.88 -4.76 13.02
C GLY A 55 2.21 -4.02 12.84
N ILE A 56 2.95 -4.26 11.75
CA ILE A 56 4.21 -3.58 11.47
C ILE A 56 3.97 -2.26 10.74
N ASN A 57 4.69 -1.22 11.15
CA ASN A 57 4.70 0.07 10.47
C ASN A 57 5.69 0.03 9.30
N VAL A 58 5.20 0.46 8.14
CA VAL A 58 5.92 0.47 6.88
C VAL A 58 5.87 1.84 6.24
N THR A 59 6.97 2.22 5.60
CA THR A 59 7.04 3.38 4.69
C THR A 59 6.64 2.93 3.30
N LEU A 60 5.92 3.79 2.58
CA LEU A 60 5.55 3.58 1.19
C LEU A 60 5.94 4.81 0.39
N GLU A 61 6.54 4.59 -0.76
CA GLU A 61 6.81 5.57 -1.80
C GLU A 61 6.08 5.11 -3.05
N ILE A 62 5.08 5.88 -3.46
CA ILE A 62 4.26 5.59 -4.64
C ILE A 62 4.73 6.53 -5.74
N GLU A 63 5.16 5.95 -6.87
CA GLU A 63 5.60 6.70 -8.04
C GLU A 63 4.47 6.72 -9.09
N ASP A 64 3.94 7.90 -9.38
CA ASP A 64 2.92 8.14 -10.41
C ASP A 64 3.43 9.21 -11.38
N GLY A 65 4.01 8.78 -12.49
CA GLY A 65 4.67 9.68 -13.45
C GLY A 65 5.84 10.44 -12.80
N ASP A 66 5.79 11.77 -12.88
CA ASP A 66 6.81 12.67 -12.28
C ASP A 66 6.60 12.93 -10.77
N LYS A 67 5.57 12.33 -10.15
CA LYS A 67 5.23 12.57 -8.75
C LYS A 67 5.56 11.36 -7.88
N CYS A 68 6.18 11.61 -6.73
CA CYS A 68 6.46 10.60 -5.72
C CYS A 68 5.76 10.97 -4.40
N TYR A 69 4.91 10.07 -3.90
CA TYR A 69 4.18 10.25 -2.64
C TYR A 69 4.77 9.36 -1.56
N LYS A 70 5.22 9.95 -0.47
CA LYS A 70 5.76 9.22 0.68
C LYS A 70 4.74 9.20 1.81
N MET A 71 4.47 8.02 2.35
CA MET A 71 3.51 7.87 3.45
C MET A 71 3.90 6.76 4.41
N VAL A 72 3.29 6.78 5.59
CA VAL A 72 3.46 5.75 6.61
C VAL A 72 2.14 5.06 6.87
N GLY A 73 2.17 3.74 6.89
CA GLY A 73 1.02 2.93 7.22
C GLY A 73 1.37 1.71 8.06
N THR A 74 0.36 1.09 8.63
CA THR A 74 0.47 -0.14 9.38
C THR A 74 -0.11 -1.29 8.56
N VAL A 75 0.65 -2.38 8.43
CA VAL A 75 0.18 -3.60 7.77
C VAL A 75 -1.03 -4.13 8.54
N SER A 76 -2.19 -4.19 7.90
CA SER A 76 -3.44 -4.70 8.49
C SER A 76 -3.69 -6.15 8.14
N ASN A 77 -3.28 -6.58 6.95
CA ASN A 77 -3.36 -7.98 6.53
C ASN A 77 -2.21 -8.33 5.58
N ALA A 78 -1.81 -9.58 5.57
CA ALA A 78 -0.64 -10.08 4.88
C ALA A 78 -0.91 -11.48 4.33
N ASN A 79 -0.88 -11.62 3.00
CA ASN A 79 -1.02 -12.90 2.32
C ASN A 79 0.31 -13.26 1.69
N LYS A 80 1.13 -14.02 2.43
CA LYS A 80 2.36 -14.61 1.90
C LYS A 80 2.03 -15.96 1.31
N VAL A 81 2.31 -16.13 0.02
CA VAL A 81 2.18 -17.42 -0.66
C VAL A 81 3.55 -17.95 -1.02
N PRO A 82 3.73 -19.28 -1.11
CA PRO A 82 4.98 -19.85 -1.60
C PRO A 82 5.22 -19.47 -3.07
N PRO A 83 6.49 -19.39 -3.51
CA PRO A 83 6.84 -18.89 -4.85
C PRO A 83 6.17 -19.63 -6.02
N LYS A 84 5.91 -20.92 -5.83
CA LYS A 84 5.18 -21.75 -6.80
C LYS A 84 3.73 -21.31 -7.04
N LEU A 85 3.14 -20.55 -6.12
CA LEU A 85 1.75 -20.10 -6.14
C LEU A 85 1.61 -18.58 -6.32
N GLU A 86 2.71 -17.83 -6.41
CA GLU A 86 2.67 -16.36 -6.55
C GLU A 86 1.94 -15.89 -7.82
N ASN A 87 1.98 -16.70 -8.88
CA ASN A 87 1.26 -16.43 -10.13
C ASN A 87 -0.21 -16.86 -10.11
N THR A 88 -0.60 -17.73 -9.16
CA THR A 88 -1.95 -18.33 -9.11
C THR A 88 -2.81 -17.71 -8.01
N VAL A 89 -2.20 -17.25 -6.92
CA VAL A 89 -2.89 -16.74 -5.74
C VAL A 89 -2.43 -15.31 -5.47
N LYS A 90 -3.37 -14.44 -5.05
CA LYS A 90 -3.06 -13.04 -4.70
C LYS A 90 -2.07 -12.99 -3.53
N CYS A 91 -0.79 -12.77 -3.83
CA CYS A 91 0.25 -12.45 -2.86
C CYS A 91 0.27 -10.95 -2.58
N GLY A 92 0.49 -10.53 -1.34
CA GLY A 92 0.62 -9.12 -1.02
C GLY A 92 0.22 -8.77 0.40
N MET A 93 0.03 -7.48 0.64
CA MET A 93 -0.39 -6.97 1.93
C MET A 93 -1.30 -5.76 1.82
N GLY A 94 -2.26 -5.69 2.74
CA GLY A 94 -3.10 -4.53 2.96
C GLY A 94 -2.48 -3.64 4.03
N ILE A 95 -2.34 -2.36 3.73
CA ILE A 95 -1.70 -1.36 4.58
C ILE A 95 -2.73 -0.28 4.87
N ARG A 96 -2.94 -0.02 6.16
CA ARG A 96 -3.81 1.06 6.62
C ARG A 96 -2.98 2.31 6.83
N PHE A 97 -3.47 3.44 6.34
CA PHE A 97 -2.74 4.70 6.48
C PHE A 97 -2.73 5.17 7.92
N THR A 98 -1.54 5.53 8.40
CA THR A 98 -1.35 6.16 9.72
C THR A 98 -1.02 7.64 9.53
N LYS A 99 -0.22 7.95 8.51
CA LYS A 99 0.04 9.31 8.02
C LYS A 99 -0.05 9.30 6.48
N PRO A 100 -1.25 9.50 5.92
CA PRO A 100 -1.42 9.59 4.47
C PRO A 100 -0.85 10.92 3.96
N ASP A 101 -0.32 10.88 2.74
CA ASP A 101 0.03 12.11 2.03
C ASP A 101 -1.24 12.78 1.46
N PRO A 102 -1.47 14.08 1.69
CA PRO A 102 -2.68 14.76 1.24
C PRO A 102 -2.80 14.84 -0.29
N GLU A 103 -1.70 14.85 -1.04
CA GLU A 103 -1.73 14.85 -2.51
C GLU A 103 -2.22 13.49 -3.05
N LEU A 104 -1.79 12.39 -2.43
CA LEU A 104 -2.25 11.05 -2.80
C LEU A 104 -3.77 10.91 -2.62
N LEU A 105 -4.30 11.40 -1.49
CA LEU A 105 -5.74 11.40 -1.23
C LEU A 105 -6.52 12.24 -2.23
N ARG A 106 -5.92 13.33 -2.72
CA ARG A 106 -6.51 14.18 -3.75
C ARG A 106 -6.61 13.45 -5.09
N ILE A 107 -5.60 12.67 -5.46
CA ILE A 107 -5.61 11.84 -6.69
C ILE A 107 -6.61 10.71 -6.59
N TYR A 108 -6.70 10.06 -5.42
CA TYR A 108 -7.76 9.10 -5.17
C TYR A 108 -9.15 9.75 -5.35
N LYS A 109 -9.38 10.94 -4.78
CA LYS A 109 -10.64 11.67 -4.94
C LYS A 109 -10.92 12.06 -6.38
N ASP A 110 -9.91 12.48 -7.13
CA ASP A 110 -10.02 12.80 -8.55
C ASP A 110 -10.45 11.56 -9.36
N LYS A 111 -9.80 10.41 -9.13
CA LYS A 111 -10.14 9.14 -9.78
C LYS A 111 -11.49 8.53 -9.36
N VAL A 112 -11.95 8.80 -8.14
CA VAL A 112 -13.28 8.34 -7.64
C VAL A 112 -14.42 9.29 -8.04
N GLY A 113 -14.09 10.56 -8.32
CA GLY A 113 -15.05 11.63 -8.57
C GLY A 113 -15.54 11.77 -10.02
N THR A 114 -15.12 10.89 -10.94
CA THR A 114 -15.67 10.74 -12.30
C THR A 114 -16.67 9.60 -12.36
#